data_AF-A0A2S7TIH1-F1
#
_entry.id   AF-A0A2S7TIH1-F1
#
_cell.length_a   1.000
_cell.length_b   1.000
_cell.length_c   1.000
_cell.angle_alpha   90.00
_cell.angle_beta   90.00
_cell.angle_gamma   90.00
#
_symmetry.space_group_name_H-M   'P 1'
#
loop_
_entity.id
_entity.type
_entity.pdbx_description
1 polymer ?
#
loop_
_entity_poly.entity_id
_entity_poly.type
_entity_poly.pdbx_seq_one_letter_code
_entity_poly.pdbx_strand_id
1 'polypeptide(L)'
;MKGENWINLDEGKMKPEEYFDLVMKEFPETKLGILEWESEMIHMRMETFAEYTIKQIENNDIDELKRCFEFQESKIELINSELENALNVSYCEALLLGDAADEMERITQYMSEKLKAEYFAYRKYYLDLVKSSE
;
A
#
# COMPACT_ATOMS: atom_id res chain seq x y z
N MET A 1 32.40 27.11 1.32
CA MET A 1 31.38 26.07 1.08
C MET A 1 30.49 26.04 2.31
N LYS A 2 29.26 26.56 2.20
CA LYS A 2 28.28 26.48 3.30
C LYS A 2 27.57 25.12 3.15
N GLY A 3 27.57 24.35 4.23
CA GLY A 3 27.01 23.00 4.26
C GLY A 3 25.56 23.01 3.78
N GLU A 4 25.24 22.03 2.94
CA GLU A 4 23.88 21.73 2.55
C GLU A 4 23.08 21.42 3.81
N ASN A 5 22.00 22.17 4.04
CA ASN A 5 20.98 21.78 5.01
C ASN A 5 20.24 20.57 4.41
N TRP A 6 20.72 19.36 4.71
CA TRP A 6 20.00 18.13 4.41
C TRP A 6 18.75 18.08 5.30
N ILE A 7 17.58 18.35 4.73
CA ILE A 7 16.29 18.16 5.41
C ILE A 7 15.97 16.66 5.35
N ASN A 8 15.88 16.02 6.51
CA ASN A 8 15.41 14.64 6.58
C ASN A 8 13.88 14.63 6.44
N LEU A 9 13.39 14.21 5.27
CA LEU A 9 11.95 14.14 4.97
C LEU A 9 11.21 13.09 5.82
N ASP A 10 11.95 12.16 6.42
CA ASP A 10 11.42 11.08 7.27
C ASP A 10 11.48 11.42 8.77
N GLU A 11 11.90 12.62 9.16
CA GLU A 11 11.92 13.01 10.58
C GLU A 11 10.50 13.01 11.16
N GLY A 12 10.27 12.18 12.19
CA GLY A 12 8.98 12.04 12.85
C GLY A 12 7.97 11.16 12.09
N LYS A 13 8.36 10.53 10.97
CA LYS A 13 7.53 9.58 10.23
C LYS A 13 7.55 8.19 10.86
N MET A 14 6.45 7.47 10.69
CA MET A 14 6.26 6.09 11.10
C MET A 14 7.24 5.18 10.37
N LYS A 15 7.87 4.27 11.12
CA LYS A 15 8.82 3.30 10.58
C LYS A 15 8.10 2.02 10.13
N PRO A 16 8.71 1.22 9.22
CA PRO A 16 8.11 -0.02 8.73
C PRO A 16 7.65 -0.97 9.83
N GLU A 17 8.45 -1.18 10.87
CA GLU A 17 8.10 -2.12 11.92
C GLU A 17 6.87 -1.67 12.73
N GLU A 18 6.79 -0.37 13.05
CA GLU A 18 5.61 0.19 13.70
C GLU A 18 4.36 0.04 12.84
N TYR A 19 4.47 0.27 11.53
CA TYR A 19 3.37 0.11 10.59
C TYR A 19 2.87 -1.34 10.55
N PHE A 20 3.76 -2.31 10.39
CA PHE A 20 3.37 -3.72 10.28
C PHE A 20 2.91 -4.31 11.62
N ASP A 21 3.38 -3.81 12.76
CA ASP A 21 2.80 -4.13 14.06
C ASP A 21 1.31 -3.72 14.13
N LEU A 22 0.97 -2.56 13.56
CA LEU A 22 -0.43 -2.11 13.47
C LEU A 22 -1.23 -2.97 12.49
N VAL A 23 -0.67 -3.33 11.33
CA VAL A 23 -1.33 -4.24 10.37
C VAL A 23 -1.65 -5.57 11.04
N MET A 24 -0.68 -6.21 11.69
CA MET A 24 -0.87 -7.50 12.36
C MET A 24 -1.83 -7.42 13.55
N LYS A 25 -1.97 -6.25 14.17
CA LYS A 25 -2.91 -6.01 15.26
C LYS A 25 -4.33 -5.84 14.75
N GLU A 26 -4.52 -5.10 13.67
CA GLU A 26 -5.85 -4.80 13.11
C GLU A 26 -6.38 -5.91 12.20
N PHE A 27 -5.48 -6.66 11.55
CA PHE A 27 -5.76 -7.76 10.63
C PHE A 27 -4.94 -9.00 11.03
N PRO A 28 -5.31 -9.70 12.13
CA PRO A 28 -4.51 -10.81 12.67
C PRO A 28 -4.22 -11.95 11.69
N GLU A 29 -5.06 -12.14 10.68
CA GLU A 29 -4.91 -13.14 9.62
C GLU A 29 -3.65 -12.92 8.77
N THR A 30 -3.17 -11.68 8.67
CA THR A 30 -1.96 -11.32 7.92
C THR A 30 -0.68 -11.70 8.66
N LYS A 31 -0.77 -11.96 9.98
CA LYS A 31 0.38 -12.07 10.88
C LYS A 31 1.38 -13.14 10.46
N LEU A 32 0.91 -14.33 10.10
CA LEU A 32 1.81 -15.42 9.71
C LEU A 32 2.60 -15.04 8.45
N GLY A 33 1.91 -14.59 7.39
CA GLY A 33 2.57 -14.16 6.15
C GLY A 33 3.51 -12.98 6.35
N ILE A 34 3.16 -12.00 7.19
CA ILE A 34 4.04 -10.86 7.47
C ILE A 34 5.30 -11.29 8.23
N LEU A 35 5.20 -12.24 9.15
CA LEU A 35 6.33 -12.74 9.94
C LEU A 35 7.19 -13.78 9.21
N GLU A 36 6.75 -14.29 8.06
CA GLU A 36 7.57 -15.15 7.19
C GLU A 36 8.72 -14.37 6.54
N TRP A 37 8.56 -13.05 6.39
CA TRP A 37 9.56 -12.17 5.81
C TRP A 37 10.44 -11.50 6.86
N GLU A 38 11.70 -11.26 6.50
CA GLU A 38 12.61 -10.47 7.32
C GLU A 38 12.09 -9.02 7.44
N SER A 39 12.41 -8.35 8.55
CA SER A 39 11.85 -7.03 8.89
C SER A 39 12.04 -5.95 7.82
N GLU A 40 13.18 -6.01 7.14
CA GLU A 40 13.67 -5.16 6.06
C GLU A 40 13.01 -5.46 4.70
N MET A 41 12.31 -6.58 4.56
CA MET A 41 11.59 -6.95 3.34
C MET A 41 10.22 -6.26 3.29
N ILE A 42 10.24 -4.93 3.40
CA ILE A 42 9.06 -4.05 3.50
C ILE A 42 8.08 -4.30 2.35
N HIS A 43 8.60 -4.48 1.14
CA HIS A 43 7.79 -4.75 -0.06
C HIS A 43 7.02 -6.08 0.04
N MET A 44 7.67 -7.16 0.48
CA MET A 44 7.04 -8.48 0.64
C MET A 44 5.98 -8.47 1.75
N ARG A 45 6.25 -7.75 2.84
CA ARG A 45 5.29 -7.57 3.94
C ARG A 45 4.08 -6.73 3.48
N MET A 46 4.30 -5.71 2.65
CA MET A 46 3.21 -4.90 2.08
C MET A 46 2.40 -5.70 1.04
N GLU A 47 3.07 -6.50 0.21
CA GLU A 47 2.43 -7.42 -0.74
C GLU A 47 1.55 -8.43 -0.01
N THR A 48 2.00 -8.98 1.13
CA THR A 48 1.16 -9.83 1.99
C THR A 48 -0.14 -9.14 2.41
N PHE A 49 -0.10 -7.85 2.72
CA PHE A 49 -1.31 -7.09 3.05
C PHE A 49 -2.15 -6.76 1.81
N ALA A 50 -1.52 -6.56 0.66
CA ALA A 50 -2.22 -6.41 -0.63
C ALA A 50 -2.98 -7.69 -0.99
N GLU A 51 -2.36 -8.86 -0.87
CA GLU A 51 -3.00 -10.16 -1.07
C GLU A 51 -4.17 -10.37 -0.12
N TYR A 52 -4.04 -9.96 1.15
CA TYR A 52 -5.14 -10.00 2.09
C TYR A 52 -6.32 -9.12 1.64
N THR A 53 -6.03 -7.92 1.13
CA THR A 53 -7.05 -7.00 0.58
C THR A 53 -7.72 -7.61 -0.65
N ILE A 54 -6.93 -8.17 -1.57
CA ILE A 54 -7.42 -8.84 -2.79
C ILE A 54 -8.35 -9.99 -2.45
N LYS A 55 -8.03 -10.81 -1.45
CA LYS A 55 -8.92 -11.88 -0.98
C LYS A 55 -10.28 -11.35 -0.54
N GLN A 56 -10.36 -10.15 0.03
CA GLN A 56 -11.66 -9.55 0.40
C GLN A 56 -12.46 -9.10 -0.84
N ILE A 57 -11.77 -8.64 -1.88
CA ILE A 57 -12.38 -8.35 -3.19
C ILE A 57 -12.98 -9.62 -3.79
N GLU A 58 -12.19 -10.71 -3.84
CA GLU A 58 -12.59 -12.01 -4.39
C GLU A 58 -13.76 -12.64 -3.62
N ASN A 59 -13.74 -12.55 -2.29
CA ASN A 59 -14.81 -13.04 -1.43
C ASN A 59 -16.04 -12.12 -1.41
N ASN A 60 -15.96 -10.95 -2.06
CA ASN A 60 -16.95 -9.88 -1.99
C ASN A 60 -17.30 -9.48 -0.55
N ASP A 61 -16.31 -9.53 0.35
CA ASP A 61 -16.41 -9.05 1.73
C ASP A 61 -16.15 -7.53 1.75
N ILE A 62 -17.19 -6.79 1.44
CA ILE A 62 -17.12 -5.33 1.30
C ILE A 62 -16.82 -4.64 2.62
N ASP A 63 -17.25 -5.21 3.76
CA ASP A 63 -17.02 -4.60 5.06
C ASP A 63 -15.55 -4.72 5.45
N GLU A 64 -14.94 -5.90 5.27
CA GLU A 64 -13.50 -6.08 5.53
C GLU A 64 -12.62 -5.32 4.53
N LEU A 65 -13.04 -5.28 3.26
CA LEU A 65 -12.36 -4.49 2.24
C LEU A 65 -12.29 -2.99 2.60
N LYS A 66 -13.40 -2.42 3.08
CA LYS A 66 -13.42 -1.03 3.55
C LYS A 66 -12.49 -0.82 4.73
N ARG A 67 -12.45 -1.76 5.68
CA ARG A 67 -11.50 -1.69 6.80
C ARG A 67 -10.05 -1.66 6.30
N CYS A 68 -9.69 -2.46 5.30
CA CYS A 68 -8.37 -2.43 4.68
C CYS A 68 -8.04 -1.05 4.09
N PHE A 69 -8.98 -0.47 3.34
CA PHE A 69 -8.81 0.85 2.72
C PHE A 69 -8.76 1.99 3.74
N GLU A 70 -9.61 1.97 4.76
CA GLU A 70 -9.61 2.94 5.85
C GLU A 70 -8.32 2.86 6.67
N PHE A 71 -7.77 1.66 6.87
CA PHE A 71 -6.47 1.50 7.51
C PHE A 71 -5.40 2.22 6.70
N GLN A 72 -5.26 1.90 5.41
CA GLN A 72 -4.26 2.54 4.54
C GLN A 72 -4.41 4.07 4.50
N GLU A 73 -5.64 4.55 4.29
CA GLU A 73 -6.00 5.98 4.31
C GLU A 73 -5.46 6.69 5.56
N SER A 74 -5.65 6.07 6.73
CA SER A 74 -5.25 6.65 8.01
C SER A 74 -3.73 6.75 8.20
N LYS A 75 -2.93 6.08 7.35
CA LYS A 75 -1.47 6.00 7.48
C LYS A 75 -0.71 6.78 6.41
N ILE A 76 -1.29 7.07 5.25
CA ILE A 76 -0.64 7.72 4.09
C ILE A 76 0.21 8.95 4.48
N GLU A 77 -0.30 9.82 5.36
CA GLU A 77 0.43 11.04 5.76
C GLU A 77 1.47 10.81 6.87
N LEU A 78 1.44 9.65 7.51
CA LEU A 78 2.27 9.31 8.68
C LEU A 78 3.48 8.46 8.30
N ILE A 79 3.39 7.67 7.24
CA ILE A 79 4.44 6.75 6.82
C ILE A 79 5.69 7.47 6.27
N ASN A 80 6.84 6.80 6.39
CA ASN A 80 8.09 7.23 5.80
C ASN A 80 8.17 6.90 4.30
N SER A 81 9.19 7.41 3.64
CA SER A 81 9.42 7.22 2.20
C SER A 81 9.51 5.75 1.76
N GLU A 82 10.07 4.85 2.59
CA GLU A 82 10.15 3.42 2.27
C GLU A 82 8.78 2.75 2.23
N LEU A 83 7.92 3.05 3.21
CA LEU A 83 6.55 2.55 3.27
C LEU A 83 5.67 3.19 2.18
N GLU A 84 5.86 4.47 1.87
CA GLU A 84 5.18 5.15 0.77
C GLU A 84 5.51 4.48 -0.57
N ASN A 85 6.80 4.15 -0.78
CA ASN A 85 7.22 3.40 -1.94
C ASN A 85 6.56 2.00 -1.98
N ALA A 86 6.57 1.27 -0.87
CA ALA A 86 5.92 -0.04 -0.79
C ALA A 86 4.40 0.01 -1.01
N LEU A 87 3.72 1.03 -0.48
CA LEU A 87 2.30 1.27 -0.75
C LEU A 87 2.05 1.43 -2.26
N ASN A 88 2.90 2.17 -2.95
CA ASN A 88 2.76 2.38 -4.39
C ASN A 88 3.07 1.11 -5.20
N VAL A 89 4.29 0.57 -5.07
CA VAL A 89 4.78 -0.51 -5.96
C VAL A 89 4.47 -1.92 -5.49
N SER A 90 3.91 -2.11 -4.29
CA SER A 90 3.52 -3.43 -3.79
C SER A 90 2.03 -3.53 -3.50
N TYR A 91 1.39 -2.49 -2.97
CA TYR A 91 -0.05 -2.51 -2.70
C TYR A 91 -0.89 -2.01 -3.88
N CYS A 92 -0.65 -0.78 -4.36
CA CYS A 92 -1.41 -0.22 -5.48
C CYS A 92 -1.14 -0.96 -6.79
N GLU A 93 0.11 -1.37 -7.02
CA GLU A 93 0.49 -2.19 -8.17
C GLU A 93 -0.24 -3.54 -8.17
N ALA A 94 -0.26 -4.27 -7.06
CA ALA A 94 -0.96 -5.55 -6.96
C ALA A 94 -2.46 -5.42 -7.22
N LEU A 95 -3.09 -4.33 -6.74
CA LEU A 95 -4.49 -4.05 -7.06
C LEU A 95 -4.69 -3.71 -8.55
N LEU A 96 -3.76 -2.98 -9.16
CA LEU A 96 -3.89 -2.54 -10.55
C LEU A 96 -3.61 -3.64 -11.58
N LEU A 97 -2.62 -4.49 -11.31
CA LEU A 97 -2.05 -5.43 -12.28
C LEU A 97 -2.15 -6.89 -11.85
N GLY A 98 -2.50 -7.15 -10.58
CA GLY A 98 -2.64 -8.50 -10.03
C GLY A 98 -4.05 -9.07 -10.21
N ASP A 99 -4.38 -10.05 -9.38
CA ASP A 99 -5.57 -10.90 -9.54
C ASP A 99 -6.90 -10.13 -9.45
N ALA A 100 -6.92 -8.97 -8.78
CA ALA A 100 -8.11 -8.11 -8.66
C ALA A 100 -8.26 -7.07 -9.77
N ALA A 101 -7.35 -7.00 -10.75
CA ALA A 101 -7.28 -5.92 -11.73
C ALA A 101 -8.62 -5.67 -12.47
N ASP A 102 -9.30 -6.74 -12.87
CA ASP A 102 -10.57 -6.68 -13.61
C ASP A 102 -11.74 -6.16 -12.77
N GLU A 103 -11.65 -6.22 -11.44
CA GLU A 103 -12.68 -5.74 -10.52
C GLU A 103 -12.46 -4.27 -10.08
N MET A 104 -11.28 -3.70 -10.34
CA MET A 104 -10.89 -2.41 -9.77
C MET A 104 -11.77 -1.24 -10.19
N GLU A 105 -12.33 -1.26 -11.40
CA GLU A 105 -13.29 -0.24 -11.82
C GLU A 105 -14.48 -0.16 -10.85
N ARG A 106 -14.99 -1.31 -10.41
CA ARG A 106 -16.05 -1.40 -9.39
C ARG A 106 -15.50 -1.08 -8.00
N ILE A 107 -14.35 -1.63 -7.61
CA ILE A 107 -13.84 -1.56 -6.24
C ILE A 107 -13.38 -0.15 -5.83
N THR A 108 -12.86 0.66 -6.77
CA THR A 108 -12.40 2.03 -6.46
C THR A 108 -13.48 2.95 -5.89
N GLN A 109 -14.77 2.59 -5.96
CA GLN A 109 -15.85 3.35 -5.30
C GLN A 109 -15.82 3.21 -3.77
N TYR A 110 -15.20 2.16 -3.23
CA TYR A 110 -15.09 1.91 -1.80
C TYR A 110 -13.78 2.43 -1.20
N MET A 111 -12.81 2.80 -2.04
CA MET A 111 -11.56 3.40 -1.59
C MET A 111 -11.80 4.77 -0.98
N SER A 112 -11.14 5.02 0.14
CA SER A 112 -11.03 6.33 0.77
C SER A 112 -10.27 7.31 -0.11
N GLU A 113 -10.47 8.62 0.13
CA GLU A 113 -10.05 9.67 -0.81
C GLU A 113 -8.54 9.73 -1.08
N LYS A 114 -7.69 9.68 -0.05
CA LYS A 114 -6.23 9.76 -0.22
C LYS A 114 -5.68 8.49 -0.85
N LEU A 115 -6.11 7.31 -0.38
CA LEU A 115 -5.71 6.03 -0.98
C LEU A 115 -6.12 5.96 -2.45
N LYS A 116 -7.32 6.41 -2.78
CA LYS A 116 -7.80 6.48 -4.17
C LYS A 116 -6.91 7.39 -5.02
N ALA A 117 -6.46 8.51 -4.46
CA ALA A 117 -5.53 9.40 -5.15
C ALA A 117 -4.18 8.73 -5.41
N GLU A 118 -3.59 8.04 -4.43
CA GLU A 118 -2.35 7.26 -4.59
C GLU A 118 -2.50 6.18 -5.68
N TYR A 119 -3.58 5.40 -5.62
CA TYR A 119 -3.88 4.37 -6.61
C TYR A 119 -3.97 4.94 -8.03
N PHE A 120 -4.69 6.05 -8.24
CA PHE A 120 -4.80 6.66 -9.57
C PHE A 120 -3.51 7.35 -10.02
N ALA A 121 -2.71 7.88 -9.10
CA ALA A 121 -1.39 8.43 -9.41
C ALA A 121 -0.46 7.31 -9.91
N TYR A 122 -0.43 6.18 -9.21
CA TYR A 122 0.32 4.99 -9.64
C TYR A 122 -0.18 4.47 -10.99
N ARG A 123 -1.50 4.33 -11.18
CA ARG A 123 -2.09 3.93 -12.46
C ARG A 123 -1.69 4.84 -13.61
N LYS A 124 -1.67 6.15 -13.40
CA LYS A 124 -1.22 7.11 -14.40
C LYS A 124 0.26 6.91 -14.73
N TYR A 125 1.11 6.80 -13.71
CA TYR A 125 2.54 6.53 -13.86
C TYR A 125 2.77 5.27 -14.71
N TYR A 126 2.11 4.16 -14.37
CA TYR A 126 2.21 2.91 -15.12
C TYR A 126 1.80 3.06 -16.59
N LEU A 127 0.67 3.71 -16.87
CA LEU A 127 0.20 3.92 -18.25
C LEU A 127 1.14 4.80 -19.06
N ASP A 128 1.76 5.81 -18.45
CA ASP A 128 2.73 6.67 -19.12
C ASP A 128 4.04 5.90 -19.41
N LEU A 129 4.46 5.01 -18.49
CA LEU A 129 5.61 4.12 -18.69
C LEU A 129 5.39 3.16 -19.87
N VAL A 130 4.22 2.51 -19.93
CA VAL A 130 3.88 1.60 -21.05
C VAL A 130 3.90 2.34 -22.39
N LYS A 131 3.28 3.53 -22.49
CA LYS A 131 3.29 4.34 -23.73
C LYS A 131 4.69 4.80 -24.15
N SER A 132 5.57 5.07 -23.18
CA SER A 132 6.95 5.48 -23.48
C SER A 132 7.85 4.32 -23.93
N SER A 133 7.36 3.08 -23.81
CA SER A 133 8.06 1.86 -24.17
C SER A 133 7.65 1.32 -25.56
N GLU A 134 6.70 1.98 -26.22
CA GLU A 134 6.23 1.73 -27.61
C GLU A 134 6.91 2.65 -28.62
#